data_AF-A0A2R4TDV6-F1
#
_entry.id   AF-A0A2R4TDV6-F1
#
_cell.length_a   1.000
_cell.length_b   1.000
_cell.length_c   1.000
_cell.angle_alpha   90.00
_cell.angle_beta   90.00
_cell.angle_gamma   90.00
#
_symmetry.space_group_name_H-M   'P 1'
#
loop_
_entity.id
_entity.type
_entity.pdbx_description
1 polymer ?
#
loop_
_entity_poly.entity_id
_entity_poly.type
_entity_poly.pdbx_seq_one_letter_code
_entity_poly.pdbx_strand_id
1 'polypeptide(L)'
;MVAGERGQTTIADRVVAKIAAQAAREALDAVPAGGKAPRATVTVHHDAARVRISLELDYPSDIGRQCGAVRHRVTERVRALAGMDVPEVAVLVERLHSDHLRSAAQGRTR
;
A
#
# COMPACT_ATOMS: atom_id res chain seq x y z
N MET A 1 12.85 -37.14 25.90
CA MET A 1 13.27 -36.29 24.76
C MET A 1 12.97 -34.85 25.14
N VAL A 2 13.99 -34.02 25.38
CA VAL A 2 13.80 -32.60 25.68
C VAL A 2 13.47 -31.90 24.36
N ALA A 3 12.33 -31.24 24.27
CA ALA A 3 11.95 -30.45 23.10
C ALA A 3 13.00 -29.37 22.88
N GLY A 4 13.58 -29.29 21.68
CA GLY A 4 14.55 -28.24 21.35
C GLY A 4 13.96 -26.86 21.57
N GLU A 5 14.73 -25.96 22.17
CA GLU A 5 14.34 -24.57 22.40
C GLU A 5 13.90 -23.94 21.07
N ARG A 6 12.66 -23.44 21.02
CA ARG A 6 12.11 -22.87 19.78
C ARG A 6 12.78 -21.53 19.52
N GLY A 7 13.36 -21.36 18.33
CA GLY A 7 13.91 -20.08 17.88
C GLY A 7 12.83 -19.00 17.73
N GLN A 8 13.24 -17.74 17.81
CA GLN A 8 12.38 -16.58 17.59
C GLN A 8 12.44 -16.15 16.11
N THR A 9 11.29 -15.89 15.49
CA THR A 9 11.22 -15.31 14.14
C THR A 9 11.08 -13.79 14.24
N THR A 10 12.01 -13.07 13.63
CA THR A 10 11.98 -11.60 13.55
C THR A 10 11.81 -11.16 12.10
N ILE A 11 10.73 -10.44 11.82
CA ILE A 11 10.45 -9.88 10.49
C ILE A 11 10.84 -8.40 10.51
N ALA A 12 11.79 -8.02 9.66
CA ALA A 12 12.23 -6.63 9.56
C ALA A 12 11.14 -5.74 8.95
N ASP A 13 11.05 -4.49 9.41
CA ASP A 13 10.12 -3.45 8.94
C ASP A 13 10.10 -3.33 7.41
N ARG A 14 11.27 -3.43 6.77
CA ARG A 14 11.42 -3.39 5.31
C ARG A 14 10.66 -4.50 4.59
N VAL A 15 10.48 -5.66 5.21
CA VAL A 15 9.73 -6.79 4.65
C VAL A 15 8.25 -6.51 4.77
N VAL A 16 7.80 -6.01 5.93
CA VAL A 16 6.41 -5.59 6.15
C VAL A 16 6.03 -4.48 5.17
N ALA A 17 6.92 -3.52 4.93
CA ALA A 17 6.72 -2.47 3.93
C ALA A 17 6.54 -3.04 2.52
N LYS A 18 7.31 -4.06 2.12
CA LYS A 18 7.13 -4.73 0.82
C LYS A 18 5.78 -5.45 0.72
N ILE A 19 5.38 -6.16 1.79
CA ILE A 19 4.07 -6.83 1.86
C ILE A 19 2.95 -5.79 1.72
N ALA A 20 3.02 -4.68 2.45
CA ALA A 20 2.03 -3.62 2.40
C ALA A 20 1.95 -2.94 1.02
N ALA A 21 3.10 -2.62 0.41
CA ALA A 21 3.14 -2.02 -0.93
C ALA A 21 2.52 -2.95 -1.99
N GLN A 22 2.83 -4.24 -1.91
CA GLN A 22 2.26 -5.25 -2.82
C GLN A 22 0.76 -5.44 -2.57
N ALA A 23 0.32 -5.53 -1.31
CA ALA A 23 -1.08 -5.65 -0.96
C ALA A 23 -1.90 -4.42 -1.42
N ALA A 24 -1.33 -3.22 -1.30
CA ALA A 24 -1.94 -2.01 -1.83
C ALA A 24 -2.07 -2.07 -3.35
N ARG A 25 -1.04 -2.54 -4.06
CA ARG A 25 -1.07 -2.71 -5.52
C ARG A 25 -2.15 -3.71 -5.97
N GLU A 26 -2.34 -4.80 -5.24
CA GLU A 26 -3.40 -5.79 -5.53
C GLU A 26 -4.81 -5.28 -5.28
N ALA A 27 -4.97 -4.31 -4.37
CA ALA A 27 -6.27 -3.74 -4.02
C ALA A 27 -6.75 -2.64 -4.97
N LEU A 28 -5.84 -2.05 -5.74
CA LEU A 28 -6.17 -1.04 -6.74
C LEU A 28 -6.71 -1.70 -8.01
N ASP A 29 -7.77 -1.12 -8.58
CA ASP A 29 -8.33 -1.59 -9.85
C ASP A 29 -7.30 -1.50 -10.99
N ALA A 30 -6.52 -0.40 -11.00
CA ALA A 30 -5.37 -0.21 -11.87
C ALA A 30 -4.40 0.82 -11.26
N VAL A 31 -3.13 0.79 -11.70
CA VAL A 31 -2.21 1.91 -11.48
C VAL A 31 -2.28 2.81 -12.72
N PRO A 32 -2.42 4.13 -12.54
CA PRO A 32 -2.53 5.09 -13.65
C PRO A 32 -1.45 4.93 -14.70
N ALA A 33 -1.78 5.15 -15.97
CA ALA A 33 -0.81 5.16 -17.06
C ALA A 33 0.24 6.26 -16.84
N GLY A 34 1.51 5.88 -16.70
CA GLY A 34 2.61 6.80 -16.34
C GLY A 34 2.61 7.25 -14.87
N GLY A 35 1.72 6.70 -14.05
CA GLY A 35 1.73 6.88 -12.60
C GLY A 35 2.71 5.94 -11.91
N LYS A 36 3.05 6.27 -10.66
CA LYS A 36 3.96 5.47 -9.85
C LYS A 36 3.22 4.33 -9.15
N ALA A 37 3.90 3.19 -9.01
CA ALA A 37 3.39 2.11 -8.18
C ALA A 37 3.27 2.54 -6.71
N PRO A 38 2.32 1.96 -5.94
CA PRO A 38 2.17 2.26 -4.52
C PRO A 38 3.46 2.02 -3.75
N ARG A 39 3.78 2.95 -2.85
CA ARG A 39 4.92 2.87 -1.94
C ARG A 39 4.40 2.77 -0.51
N ALA A 40 5.05 1.96 0.31
CA ALA A 40 4.70 1.85 1.72
C ALA A 40 5.90 2.17 2.61
N THR A 41 5.62 2.83 3.72
CA THR A 41 6.57 3.03 4.83
C THR A 41 5.91 2.47 6.09
N VAL A 42 6.68 1.69 6.85
CA VAL A 42 6.18 0.97 8.02
C VAL A 42 7.08 1.26 9.21
N THR A 43 6.46 1.39 10.37
CA THR A 43 7.15 1.41 11.65
C THR A 43 6.55 0.29 12.49
N VAL A 44 7.39 -0.65 12.91
CA VAL A 44 6.97 -1.77 13.76
C VAL A 44 7.28 -1.46 15.22
N HIS A 45 6.30 -1.68 16.08
CA HIS A 45 6.45 -1.65 17.52
C HIS A 45 5.95 -2.98 18.07
N HIS A 46 6.88 -3.85 18.46
CA HIS A 46 6.59 -5.21 18.95
C HIS A 46 5.86 -6.03 17.87
N ASP A 47 4.58 -6.33 18.08
CA ASP A 47 3.69 -7.08 17.19
C ASP A 47 2.73 -6.17 16.41
N ALA A 48 2.78 -4.86 16.62
CA ALA A 48 1.95 -3.88 15.93
C ALA A 48 2.74 -3.11 14.85
N ALA A 49 2.19 -3.05 13.63
CA ALA A 49 2.75 -2.30 12.52
C ALA A 49 1.87 -1.10 12.16
N ARG A 50 2.45 0.10 12.15
CA ARG A 50 1.80 1.30 11.61
C ARG A 50 2.22 1.48 10.15
N VAL A 51 1.24 1.58 9.25
CA VAL A 51 1.50 1.58 7.81
C VAL A 51 1.07 2.91 7.20
N ARG A 52 1.98 3.51 6.42
CA ARG A 52 1.68 4.65 5.55
C ARG A 52 1.87 4.24 4.10
N ILE A 53 0.89 4.55 3.26
CA ILE A 53 0.87 4.17 1.85
C ILE A 53 0.74 5.43 1.01
N SER A 54 1.69 5.65 0.12
CA SER A 54 1.61 6.67 -0.94
C SER A 54 1.20 6.01 -2.24
N LEU A 55 0.17 6.53 -2.89
CA LEU A 55 -0.31 6.02 -4.18
C LEU A 55 -0.82 7.14 -5.09
N GLU A 56 -0.97 6.83 -6.37
CA GLU A 56 -1.52 7.70 -7.38
C GLU A 56 -2.75 7.01 -7.99
N LEU A 57 -3.83 7.76 -8.27
CA LEU A 57 -5.09 7.22 -8.79
C LEU A 57 -5.50 7.90 -10.08
N ASP A 58 -6.32 7.23 -10.87
CA ASP A 58 -6.96 7.84 -12.04
C ASP A 58 -8.11 8.75 -11.61
N TYR A 59 -8.46 9.69 -12.47
CA TYR A 59 -9.60 10.58 -12.30
C TYR A 59 -10.36 10.71 -13.62
N PRO A 60 -11.70 10.50 -13.60
CA PRO A 60 -12.54 10.27 -12.42
C PRO A 60 -12.44 8.83 -11.87
N SER A 61 -12.43 8.68 -10.54
CA SER A 61 -12.54 7.40 -9.83
C SER A 61 -13.16 7.59 -8.44
N ASP A 62 -13.64 6.50 -7.83
CA ASP A 62 -14.11 6.51 -6.44
C ASP A 62 -12.93 6.33 -5.48
N ILE A 63 -12.31 7.47 -5.13
CA ILE A 63 -11.15 7.53 -4.24
C ILE A 63 -11.47 6.91 -2.88
N GLY A 64 -12.68 7.13 -2.35
CA GLY A 64 -13.09 6.63 -1.04
C GLY A 64 -13.15 5.10 -1.02
N ARG A 65 -13.81 4.51 -2.02
CA ARG A 65 -13.90 3.05 -2.20
C ARG A 65 -12.52 2.43 -2.40
N GLN A 66 -11.69 3.00 -3.27
CA GLN A 66 -10.35 2.45 -3.55
C GLN A 66 -9.42 2.57 -2.33
N CYS A 67 -9.41 3.71 -1.63
CA CYS A 67 -8.62 3.84 -0.39
C CYS A 67 -9.12 2.89 0.70
N GLY A 68 -10.44 2.69 0.80
CA GLY A 68 -11.04 1.70 1.72
C GLY A 68 -10.59 0.28 1.41
N ALA A 69 -10.63 -0.12 0.14
CA ALA A 69 -10.16 -1.43 -0.32
C ALA A 69 -8.66 -1.64 -0.02
N VAL A 70 -7.82 -0.61 -0.28
CA VAL A 70 -6.39 -0.65 0.06
C VAL A 70 -6.17 -0.84 1.56
N ARG A 71 -6.86 -0.08 2.42
CA ARG A 71 -6.75 -0.22 3.87
C ARG A 71 -7.08 -1.64 4.32
N HIS A 72 -8.21 -2.17 3.85
CA HIS A 72 -8.67 -3.50 4.20
C HIS A 72 -7.67 -4.58 3.75
N ARG A 73 -7.27 -4.57 2.48
CA ARG A 73 -6.36 -5.57 1.91
C ARG A 73 -5.00 -5.58 2.58
N VAL A 74 -4.48 -4.41 2.94
CA VAL A 74 -3.17 -4.29 3.60
C VAL A 74 -3.22 -4.86 5.01
N THR A 75 -4.26 -4.53 5.79
CA THR A 75 -4.45 -5.10 7.13
C THR A 75 -4.56 -6.63 7.06
N GLU A 76 -5.35 -7.17 6.13
CA GLU A 76 -5.47 -8.62 5.94
C GLU A 76 -4.13 -9.27 5.57
N ARG A 77 -3.42 -8.73 4.58
CA ARG A 77 -2.21 -9.35 4.05
C ARG A 77 -1.04 -9.30 5.01
N VAL A 78 -0.88 -8.19 5.74
CA VAL A 78 0.15 -8.06 6.76
C VAL A 78 -0.12 -9.01 7.93
N ARG A 79 -1.37 -9.11 8.40
CA ARG A 79 -1.73 -10.10 9.42
C ARG A 79 -1.43 -11.52 8.94
N ALA A 80 -1.86 -11.87 7.73
CA ALA A 80 -1.73 -13.23 7.20
C ALA A 80 -0.27 -13.66 6.95
N LEU A 81 0.61 -12.74 6.54
CA LEU A 81 1.98 -13.06 6.15
C LEU A 81 3.03 -12.73 7.20
N ALA A 82 2.82 -11.69 7.99
CA ALA A 82 3.78 -11.24 9.00
C ALA A 82 3.33 -11.51 10.44
N GLY A 83 2.08 -11.94 10.65
CA GLY A 83 1.54 -12.19 11.99
C GLY A 83 1.43 -10.93 12.84
N MET A 84 1.40 -9.75 12.22
CA MET A 84 1.37 -8.46 12.90
C MET A 84 -0.03 -7.83 12.86
N ASP A 85 -0.41 -7.16 13.95
CA ASP A 85 -1.60 -6.32 14.00
C ASP A 85 -1.33 -4.98 13.33
N VAL A 86 -2.30 -4.47 12.57
CA VAL A 86 -2.19 -3.18 11.87
C VAL A 86 -3.28 -2.23 12.36
N PRO A 87 -3.04 -1.52 13.48
CA PRO A 87 -4.06 -0.65 14.08
C PRO A 87 -4.34 0.61 13.23
N GLU A 88 -3.40 1.01 12.38
CA GLU A 88 -3.51 2.23 11.57
C GLU A 88 -2.93 2.03 10.16
N VAL A 89 -3.74 2.37 9.15
CA VAL A 89 -3.31 2.47 7.75
C VAL A 89 -3.66 3.85 7.19
N ALA A 90 -2.66 4.71 7.09
CA ALA A 90 -2.80 6.02 6.46
C ALA A 90 -2.53 5.90 4.95
N VAL A 91 -3.48 6.35 4.13
CA VAL A 91 -3.37 6.36 2.67
C VAL A 91 -3.26 7.79 2.20
N LEU A 92 -2.17 8.09 1.50
CA LEU A 92 -1.88 9.37 0.88
C LEU A 92 -2.00 9.23 -0.64
N VAL A 93 -2.92 10.00 -1.22
CA VAL A 93 -3.05 10.11 -2.67
C VAL A 93 -2.16 11.26 -3.14
N GLU A 94 -1.01 10.95 -3.73
CA GLU A 94 0.00 11.94 -4.13
C GLU A 94 -0.39 12.68 -5.41
N ARG A 95 -1.10 12.00 -6.32
CA ARG A 95 -1.51 12.56 -7.61
C ARG A 95 -2.79 11.88 -8.13
N LEU A 96 -3.63 12.69 -8.77
CA LEU A 96 -4.76 12.24 -9.57
C LEU A 96 -4.44 12.43 -11.05
N HIS A 97 -4.56 11.36 -11.83
CA HIS A 97 -4.28 11.34 -13.26
C HIS A 97 -5.58 11.38 -14.05
N SER A 98 -5.82 12.45 -14.80
CA SER A 98 -6.97 12.51 -15.69
C SER A 98 -6.53 12.58 -17.14
N ASP A 99 -7.22 11.83 -17.99
CA ASP A 99 -7.00 11.88 -19.43
C ASP A 99 -7.27 13.28 -19.99
N HIS A 100 -8.21 14.01 -19.39
CA HIS A 100 -8.50 15.40 -19.77
C HIS A 100 -7.31 16.35 -19.51
N LEU A 101 -6.63 16.23 -18.36
CA LEU A 101 -5.42 17.01 -18.09
C LEU A 101 -4.24 16.58 -18.98
N ARG A 102 -4.17 15.30 -19.35
CA ARG A 102 -3.14 14.76 -20.25
C ARG A 102 -3.29 15.34 -21.67
N SER A 103 -4.51 15.34 -22.22
CA SER A 103 -4.81 15.92 -23.53
C SER A 103 -4.57 17.43 -23.59
N ALA A 104 -4.88 18.18 -22.52
CA ALA A 104 -4.64 19.62 -22.45
C ALA A 104 -3.14 20.00 -22.37
N ALA A 105 -2.29 19.11 -21.88
CA ALA A 105 -0.84 19.29 -21.90
C ALA A 105 -0.26 19.01 -23.30
N GLN A 106 -0.74 17.95 -23.98
CA GLN A 106 -0.32 17.61 -25.35
C GLN A 106 -0.76 18.66 -26.40
N GLY A 107 -1.91 19.31 -26.22
CA GLY A 107 -2.44 20.30 -27.16
C GLY A 107 -1.67 21.64 -27.19
N ARG A 108 -0.85 21.93 -26.17
CA ARG A 108 -0.04 23.17 -26.10
C ARG A 108 1.29 23.08 -26.85
N THR A 109 1.65 21.91 -27.34
CA THR A 109 2.89 21.65 -28.11
C THR A 109 2.67 21.66 -29.63
N ARG A 110 1.64 22.31 -30.14
CA ARG A 110 1.40 22.41 -31.59
C ARG A 110 1.14 23.84 -32.05
#